data_AF-A0A4P9ZNG4-F1
#
_entry.id   AF-A0A4P9ZNG4-F1
#
_cell.length_a   1.000
_cell.length_b   1.000
_cell.length_c   1.000
_cell.angle_alpha   90.00
_cell.angle_beta   90.00
_cell.angle_gamma   90.00
#
_symmetry.space_group_name_H-M   'P 1'
#
loop_
_entity.id
_entity.type
_entity.pdbx_description
1 polymer ?
#
loop_
_entity_poly.entity_id
_entity_poly.type
_entity_poly.pdbx_seq_one_letter_code
_entity_poly.pdbx_strand_id
1 'polypeptide(L)'
;MASAKSRPSFMYNYRTAVNKDNFAIYTLAEEGLQDLIGLDAQVHEPGRALINPASLDMDRALLDQETSAEVDRQIEALLPTLTPHFQLRATAKVLEWLIRRYR
;
A
#
# COMPACT_ATOMS: atom_id res chain seq x y z
N MET A 1 -26.56 -12.02 9.95
CA MET A 1 -26.31 -11.27 8.69
C MET A 1 -24.82 -11.12 8.55
N ALA A 2 -24.22 -11.69 7.50
CA ALA A 2 -22.81 -11.44 7.22
C ALA A 2 -22.65 -9.95 6.92
N SER A 3 -22.06 -9.19 7.85
CA SER A 3 -21.63 -7.82 7.57
C SER A 3 -20.79 -7.89 6.31
N ALA A 4 -21.21 -7.24 5.23
CA ALA A 4 -20.41 -7.12 4.02
C ALA A 4 -19.07 -6.55 4.47
N LYS A 5 -18.02 -7.39 4.50
CA LYS A 5 -16.71 -7.04 5.06
C LYS A 5 -16.30 -5.72 4.43
N SER A 6 -16.33 -4.65 5.22
CA SER A 6 -15.96 -3.32 4.73
C SER A 6 -14.52 -3.40 4.26
N ARG A 7 -14.28 -3.02 3.00
CA ARG A 7 -12.93 -2.94 2.46
C ARG A 7 -12.27 -1.68 3.02
N PRO A 8 -11.27 -1.77 3.92
CA PRO A 8 -10.61 -0.60 4.47
C PRO A 8 -10.00 0.23 3.33
N SER A 9 -10.10 1.54 3.45
CA SER A 9 -9.59 2.49 2.45
C SER A 9 -9.21 3.78 3.16
N PHE A 10 -8.06 4.32 2.79
CA PHE A 10 -7.55 5.61 3.24
C PHE A 10 -8.09 6.74 2.38
N MET A 11 -8.15 6.54 1.06
CA MET A 11 -8.52 7.58 0.09
C MET A 11 -10.02 7.68 -0.19
N TYR A 12 -10.79 6.62 0.06
CA TYR A 12 -12.16 6.51 -0.42
C TYR A 12 -13.13 6.11 0.66
N ASN A 13 -14.36 6.65 0.59
CA ASN A 13 -15.46 6.11 1.38
C ASN A 13 -15.82 4.69 0.91
N TYR A 14 -16.59 3.97 1.73
CA TYR A 14 -16.99 2.59 1.45
C TYR A 14 -17.61 2.39 0.06
N ARG A 15 -18.52 3.29 -0.36
CA ARG A 15 -19.23 3.17 -1.65
C ARG A 15 -18.27 3.23 -2.84
N THR A 16 -17.27 4.10 -2.75
CA THR A 16 -16.26 4.25 -3.79
C THR A 16 -15.18 3.17 -3.70
N ALA A 17 -14.80 2.76 -2.49
CA ALA A 17 -13.76 1.76 -2.27
C ALA A 17 -14.17 0.39 -2.84
N VAL A 18 -15.39 -0.07 -2.61
CA VAL A 18 -15.85 -1.39 -3.08
C VAL A 18 -15.75 -1.56 -4.59
N ASN A 19 -15.92 -0.47 -5.36
CA ASN A 19 -15.89 -0.50 -6.83
C ASN A 19 -14.49 -0.36 -7.45
N LYS A 20 -13.44 -0.20 -6.65
CA LYS A 20 -12.05 -0.08 -7.14
C LYS A 20 -11.35 -1.43 -7.09
N ASP A 21 -10.94 -1.92 -8.26
CA ASP A 21 -10.13 -3.13 -8.38
C ASP A 21 -8.69 -2.91 -7.89
N ASN A 22 -7.94 -4.00 -7.76
CA ASN A 22 -6.55 -3.97 -7.26
C ASN A 22 -5.62 -3.25 -8.24
N PHE A 23 -5.82 -3.45 -9.54
CA PHE A 23 -4.94 -2.90 -10.56
C PHE A 23 -4.99 -1.37 -10.55
N ALA A 24 -6.20 -0.79 -10.50
CA ALA A 24 -6.39 0.66 -10.42
C ALA A 24 -5.76 1.27 -9.15
N ILE A 25 -5.83 0.60 -8.00
CA ILE A 25 -5.16 1.09 -6.80
C ILE A 25 -3.64 0.93 -6.91
N TYR A 26 -3.17 -0.18 -7.43
CA TYR A 26 -1.75 -0.43 -7.65
C TYR A 26 -1.14 0.64 -8.56
N THR A 27 -1.77 0.95 -9.70
CA THR A 27 -1.33 2.02 -10.61
C THR A 27 -1.26 3.36 -9.89
N LEU A 28 -2.26 3.70 -9.07
CA LEU A 28 -2.21 4.93 -8.26
C LEU A 28 -1.05 4.91 -7.26
N ALA A 29 -0.80 3.79 -6.60
CA ALA A 29 0.28 3.66 -5.64
C ALA A 29 1.67 3.72 -6.29
N GLU A 30 1.84 3.12 -7.46
CA GLU A 30 3.05 3.23 -8.30
C GLU A 30 3.36 4.69 -8.66
N GLU A 31 2.35 5.44 -9.12
CA GLU A 31 2.50 6.87 -9.38
C GLU A 31 2.92 7.64 -8.12
N GLY A 32 2.22 7.39 -7.00
CA GLY A 32 2.51 8.07 -5.74
C GLY A 32 3.90 7.73 -5.20
N LEU A 33 4.34 6.48 -5.36
CA LEU A 33 5.69 6.07 -5.00
C LEU A 33 6.72 6.77 -5.87
N GLN A 34 6.50 6.84 -7.19
CA GLN A 34 7.42 7.52 -8.11
C GLN A 34 7.53 9.02 -7.81
N ASP A 35 6.41 9.68 -7.50
CA ASP A 35 6.38 11.08 -7.06
C ASP A 35 7.20 11.28 -5.77
N LEU A 36 7.03 10.39 -4.78
CA LEU A 36 7.77 10.46 -3.51
C LEU A 36 9.26 10.19 -3.69
N ILE A 37 9.65 9.24 -4.53
CA ILE A 37 11.06 8.96 -4.84
C ILE A 37 11.73 10.19 -5.46
N GLY A 38 11.01 10.95 -6.29
CA GLY A 38 11.50 12.20 -6.86
C GLY A 38 11.75 13.30 -5.83
N LEU A 39 11.10 13.23 -4.66
CA LEU A 39 11.27 14.16 -3.54
C LEU A 39 12.30 13.66 -2.52
N ASP A 40 12.30 12.35 -2.25
CA ASP A 40 13.11 11.71 -1.24
C ASP A 40 13.47 10.28 -1.65
N ALA A 41 14.73 10.10 -2.04
CA ALA A 41 15.25 8.82 -2.50
C ALA A 41 15.23 7.73 -1.41
N GLN A 42 15.11 8.09 -0.12
CA GLN A 42 15.01 7.09 0.96
C GLN A 42 13.73 6.25 0.88
N VAL A 43 12.71 6.74 0.16
CA VAL A 43 11.46 6.02 -0.08
C VAL A 43 11.66 4.88 -1.09
N HIS A 44 12.68 4.93 -1.95
CA HIS A 44 12.84 4.02 -3.09
C HIS A 44 12.87 2.53 -2.70
N GLU A 45 13.88 2.11 -1.95
CA GLU A 45 14.07 0.70 -1.59
C GLU A 45 12.88 0.13 -0.78
N PRO A 46 12.45 0.73 0.35
CA PRO A 46 11.34 0.17 1.12
C PRO A 46 10.01 0.27 0.36
N GLY A 47 9.84 1.27 -0.51
CA GLY A 47 8.66 1.41 -1.34
C GLY A 47 8.56 0.33 -2.42
N ARG A 48 9.66 0.06 -3.14
CA ARG A 48 9.70 -0.95 -4.22
C ARG A 48 9.61 -2.38 -3.72
N ALA A 49 10.00 -2.64 -2.47
CA ALA A 49 9.78 -3.93 -1.82
C ALA A 49 8.28 -4.30 -1.70
N LEU A 50 7.42 -3.30 -1.46
CA LEU A 50 5.98 -3.50 -1.24
C LEU A 50 5.11 -3.11 -2.44
N ILE A 51 5.57 -2.20 -3.29
CA ILE A 51 4.86 -1.73 -4.47
C ILE A 51 5.66 -2.16 -5.69
N ASN A 52 5.30 -3.34 -6.18
CA ASN A 52 5.86 -3.97 -7.37
C ASN A 52 4.79 -4.89 -7.99
N PRO A 53 4.99 -5.36 -9.24
CA PRO A 53 3.98 -6.17 -9.92
C PRO A 53 3.58 -7.45 -9.18
N ALA A 54 4.49 -8.07 -8.43
CA ALA A 54 4.20 -9.30 -7.69
C ALA A 54 3.22 -9.06 -6.52
N SER A 55 3.17 -7.85 -5.96
CA SER A 55 2.23 -7.55 -4.88
C SER A 55 0.77 -7.48 -5.34
N LEU A 56 0.48 -7.39 -6.65
CA LEU A 56 -0.88 -7.51 -7.19
C LEU A 56 -1.53 -8.85 -6.83
N ASP A 57 -0.76 -9.93 -6.88
CA ASP A 57 -1.25 -11.31 -6.72
C ASP A 57 -1.01 -11.89 -5.31
N MET A 58 -0.20 -11.22 -4.49
CA MET A 58 0.12 -11.64 -3.11
C MET A 58 -1.08 -11.67 -2.15
N ASP A 59 -1.61 -12.83 -1.76
CA ASP A 59 -2.58 -12.92 -0.66
C ASP A 59 -1.87 -13.12 0.68
N ARG A 60 -1.93 -12.10 1.56
CA ARG A 60 -1.31 -12.14 2.89
C ARG A 60 -1.78 -13.33 3.74
N ALA A 61 -3.01 -13.80 3.55
CA ALA A 61 -3.54 -14.94 4.30
C ALA A 61 -2.92 -16.29 3.88
N LEU A 62 -2.23 -16.33 2.75
CA LEU A 62 -1.58 -17.52 2.20
C LEU A 62 -0.06 -17.52 2.39
N LEU A 63 0.51 -16.45 2.99
CA LEU A 63 1.94 -16.38 3.27
C LEU A 63 2.30 -17.27 4.45
N ASP A 64 3.50 -17.87 4.40
CA ASP A 64 4.10 -18.50 5.57
C ASP A 64 4.54 -17.46 6.61
N GLN A 65 4.89 -17.95 7.80
CA GLN A 65 5.24 -17.08 8.92
C GLN A 65 6.49 -16.23 8.65
N GLU A 66 7.47 -16.79 7.95
CA GLU A 66 8.73 -16.11 7.64
C GLU A 66 8.49 -14.96 6.65
N THR A 67 7.75 -15.23 5.58
CA THR A 67 7.41 -14.24 4.54
C THR A 67 6.49 -13.16 5.10
N SER A 68 5.52 -13.52 5.95
CA SER A 68 4.68 -12.53 6.62
C SER A 68 5.51 -11.59 7.50
N ALA A 69 6.48 -12.12 8.26
CA ALA A 69 7.35 -11.30 9.11
C ALA A 69 8.30 -10.40 8.28
N GLU A 70 8.72 -10.84 7.09
CA GLU A 70 9.49 -10.00 6.17
C GLU A 70 8.68 -8.84 5.63
N VAL A 71 7.43 -9.09 5.23
CA VAL A 71 6.49 -8.03 4.83
C VAL A 71 6.30 -7.01 5.95
N ASP A 72 6.16 -7.45 7.20
CA ASP A 72 6.05 -6.54 8.35
C ASP A 72 7.29 -5.66 8.51
N ARG A 73 8.49 -6.24 8.43
CA ARG A 73 9.75 -5.47 8.47
C ARG A 73 9.83 -4.43 7.35
N GLN A 74 9.39 -4.78 6.15
CA GLN A 74 9.36 -3.85 5.02
C GLN A 74 8.38 -2.69 5.25
N ILE A 75 7.22 -2.97 5.83
CA ILE A 75 6.24 -1.92 6.19
C ILE A 75 6.83 -1.01 7.28
N GLU A 76 7.44 -1.58 8.31
CA GLU A 76 8.10 -0.83 9.39
C GLU A 76 9.25 0.04 8.88
N ALA A 77 9.96 -0.40 7.84
CA ALA A 77 10.99 0.40 7.18
C ALA A 77 10.42 1.53 6.30
N LEU A 78 9.26 1.32 5.66
CA LEU A 78 8.64 2.31 4.78
C LEU A 78 7.94 3.44 5.54
N LEU A 79 7.19 3.15 6.60
CA LEU A 79 6.35 4.15 7.27
C LEU A 79 7.12 5.40 7.78
N PRO A 80 8.34 5.28 8.36
CA PRO A 80 9.12 6.44 8.77
C PRO A 80 9.51 7.34 7.60
N THR A 81 9.82 6.79 6.43
CA THR A 81 10.22 7.58 5.25
C THR A 81 9.04 8.33 4.63
N LEU A 82 7.81 7.86 4.86
CA LEU A 82 6.58 8.56 4.45
C LEU A 82 6.20 9.70 5.40
N THR A 83 6.68 9.69 6.65
CA THR A 83 6.24 10.62 7.70
C THR A 83 6.47 12.10 7.35
N PRO A 84 7.65 12.51 6.83
CA PRO A 84 7.87 13.90 6.39
C PRO A 84 6.92 14.36 5.29
N HIS A 85 6.39 13.42 4.50
CA HIS A 85 5.58 13.65 3.32
C HIS A 85 4.10 13.33 3.55
N PHE A 86 3.66 13.11 4.80
CA PHE A 86 2.35 12.54 5.12
C PHE A 86 1.16 13.31 4.54
N GLN A 87 1.27 14.64 4.43
CA GLN A 87 0.21 15.49 3.90
C GLN A 87 0.09 15.47 2.37
N LEU A 88 1.07 14.86 1.67
CA LEU A 88 1.05 14.78 0.21
C LEU A 88 0.05 13.72 -0.25
N ARG A 89 -0.65 14.03 -1.36
CA ARG A 89 -1.52 13.07 -2.04
C ARG A 89 -0.75 11.82 -2.49
N ALA A 90 0.53 11.96 -2.79
CA ALA A 90 1.42 10.85 -3.14
C ALA A 90 1.51 9.82 -2.00
N THR A 91 1.66 10.27 -0.76
CA THR A 91 1.63 9.42 0.43
C THR A 91 0.27 8.74 0.62
N ALA A 92 -0.83 9.46 0.38
CA ALA A 92 -2.17 8.87 0.44
C ALA A 92 -2.36 7.72 -0.56
N LYS A 93 -1.81 7.84 -1.78
CA LYS A 93 -1.82 6.79 -2.81
C LYS A 93 -1.07 5.53 -2.34
N VAL A 94 0.13 5.71 -1.77
CA VAL A 94 0.95 4.62 -1.21
C VAL A 94 0.21 3.93 -0.05
N LEU A 95 -0.29 4.69 0.92
CA LEU A 95 -1.01 4.15 2.09
C LEU A 95 -2.29 3.39 1.69
N GLU A 96 -3.02 3.85 0.67
CA GLU A 96 -4.19 3.15 0.15
C GLU A 96 -3.86 1.71 -0.30
N TRP A 97 -2.73 1.53 -1.00
CA TRP A 97 -2.29 0.19 -1.40
C TRP A 97 -1.87 -0.63 -0.19
N LEU A 98 -1.11 -0.04 0.74
CA LEU A 98 -0.63 -0.75 1.91
C LEU A 98 -1.79 -1.33 2.73
N ILE A 99 -2.78 -0.49 3.06
CA ILE A 99 -3.96 -0.87 3.82
C ILE A 99 -4.80 -1.94 3.10
N ARG A 100 -4.94 -1.83 1.78
CA ARG A 100 -5.74 -2.79 1.01
C ARG A 100 -5.07 -4.14 0.84
N ARG A 101 -3.74 -4.17 0.70
CA ARG A 101 -3.01 -5.40 0.34
C ARG A 101 -2.43 -6.11 1.56
N TYR A 102 -1.95 -5.35 2.53
CA TYR A 102 -1.25 -5.88 3.69
C TYR A 102 -2.08 -5.87 4.98
N ARG A 103 -3.20 -5.14 5.02
CA ARG A 103 -4.12 -5.02 6.19
C ARG A 103 -3.49 -4.37 7.41
#